data_AF-A0A966TKC8-F1
#
_entry.id   AF-A0A966TKC8-F1
#
_cell.length_a   1.000
_cell.length_b   1.000
_cell.length_c   1.000
_cell.angle_alpha   90.00
_cell.angle_beta   90.00
_cell.angle_gamma   90.00
#
_symmetry.space_group_name_H-M   'P 1'
#
loop_
_entity.id
_entity.type
_entity.pdbx_description
1 polymer ?
#
loop_
_entity_poly.entity_id
_entity_poly.type
_entity_poly.pdbx_seq_one_letter_code
_entity_poly.pdbx_strand_id
1 'polypeptide(L)'
;MKLSSLCSALVTATVLCAIGISNASAQQYEKCHKSKWGPDDQIGALNNLSAAKTLSASKLIKQGKSMRMGIESNTKTPAFPPRTISVTIVKPGQDYGQTLGNTKTSYHDDILNTWVGIGTQLDGLGHIGIDNVFYNCTPGVDITGISGLKKFGIETVPAIATRAVILDMVGLTGKKPVPEGTAFNQPEIEAALKRQGNMKIEKGDVVIFYTGWHTLLGVDDKRNGSVEPGLGVQGAKY
;
A
#
# COMPACT_ATOMS: atom_id res chain seq x y z
N MET A 1 -37.95 -1.42 -72.94
CA MET A 1 -36.75 -1.63 -72.11
C MET A 1 -37.24 -2.20 -70.78
N LYS A 2 -37.11 -3.51 -70.50
CA LYS A 2 -35.92 -4.19 -69.92
C LYS A 2 -35.46 -3.40 -68.67
N LEU A 3 -35.47 -3.89 -67.43
CA LEU A 3 -35.03 -5.18 -66.85
C LEU A 3 -35.88 -5.45 -65.57
N SER A 4 -36.53 -6.62 -65.38
CA SER A 4 -36.04 -7.82 -64.66
C SER A 4 -35.38 -7.57 -63.30
N SER A 5 -35.51 -8.37 -62.25
CA SER A 5 -36.46 -9.39 -61.77
C SER A 5 -35.84 -9.90 -60.45
N LEU A 6 -36.69 -10.52 -59.63
CA LEU A 6 -36.36 -11.62 -58.70
C LEU A 6 -35.76 -11.33 -57.31
N CYS A 7 -36.20 -12.23 -56.42
CA CYS A 7 -35.59 -12.71 -55.18
C CYS A 7 -35.74 -11.81 -53.95
N SER A 8 -36.07 -12.31 -52.75
CA SER A 8 -36.40 -13.67 -52.29
C SER A 8 -36.98 -13.52 -50.88
N ALA A 9 -37.79 -14.50 -50.48
CA ALA A 9 -38.30 -14.65 -49.12
C ALA A 9 -37.18 -14.54 -48.07
N LEU A 10 -37.41 -13.78 -47.00
CA LEU A 10 -36.65 -13.90 -45.77
C LEU A 10 -37.59 -14.33 -44.64
N VAL A 11 -37.47 -15.61 -44.30
CA VAL A 11 -38.00 -16.23 -43.10
C VAL A 11 -37.40 -15.53 -41.88
N THR A 12 -38.23 -14.87 -41.07
CA THR A 12 -37.84 -14.38 -39.75
C THR A 12 -37.66 -15.58 -38.82
N ALA A 13 -36.44 -16.11 -38.76
CA ALA A 13 -36.03 -17.09 -37.77
C ALA A 13 -35.79 -16.37 -36.43
N THR A 14 -36.67 -16.63 -35.47
CA THR A 14 -36.57 -16.21 -34.07
C THR A 14 -35.39 -16.93 -33.41
N VAL A 15 -34.24 -16.26 -33.32
CA VAL A 15 -33.11 -16.75 -32.50
C VAL A 15 -33.41 -16.40 -31.06
N LEU A 16 -33.93 -17.38 -30.31
CA LEU A 16 -34.00 -17.34 -28.86
C LEU A 16 -32.56 -17.50 -28.32
N CYS A 17 -31.84 -16.39 -28.17
CA CYS A 17 -30.58 -16.38 -27.42
C CYS A 17 -30.91 -16.64 -25.95
N ALA A 18 -30.77 -17.90 -25.51
CA ALA A 18 -30.72 -18.24 -24.11
C ALA A 18 -29.48 -17.55 -23.51
N ILE A 19 -29.69 -16.42 -22.83
CA ILE A 19 -28.70 -15.78 -21.99
C ILE A 19 -28.46 -16.76 -20.83
N GLY A 20 -27.45 -17.60 -20.98
CA GLY A 20 -26.87 -18.33 -19.85
C GLY A 20 -26.28 -17.28 -18.91
N ILE A 21 -27.06 -16.90 -17.90
CA ILE A 21 -26.56 -16.16 -16.75
C ILE A 21 -25.59 -17.12 -16.07
N SER A 22 -24.32 -16.96 -16.38
CA SER A 22 -23.24 -17.49 -15.56
C SER A 22 -23.42 -16.88 -14.18
N ASN A 23 -23.92 -17.69 -13.24
CA ASN A 23 -23.87 -17.37 -11.83
C ASN A 23 -22.38 -17.24 -11.46
N ALA A 24 -21.85 -16.02 -11.57
CA ALA A 24 -20.67 -15.63 -10.83
C ALA A 24 -20.98 -15.98 -9.38
N SER A 25 -20.28 -16.97 -8.84
CA SER A 25 -20.37 -17.31 -7.43
C SER A 25 -20.11 -16.04 -6.65
N ALA A 26 -21.16 -15.50 -6.01
CA ALA A 26 -20.99 -14.46 -5.01
C ALA A 26 -19.99 -15.00 -4.00
N GLN A 27 -18.78 -14.45 -4.02
CA GLN A 27 -17.74 -14.80 -3.10
C GLN A 27 -18.29 -14.43 -1.72
N GLN A 28 -18.70 -15.42 -0.94
CA GLN A 28 -19.15 -15.25 0.43
C GLN A 28 -18.01 -14.56 1.18
N TYR A 29 -18.14 -13.26 1.41
CA TYR A 29 -17.15 -12.49 2.13
C TYR A 29 -17.02 -13.09 3.53
N GLU A 30 -15.78 -13.34 3.94
CA GLU A 30 -15.45 -13.90 5.24
C GLU A 30 -16.11 -13.05 6.34
N LYS A 31 -16.74 -13.70 7.32
CA LYS A 31 -17.30 -13.06 8.52
C LYS A 31 -16.25 -12.11 9.10
N CYS A 32 -16.64 -10.88 9.43
CA CYS A 32 -15.71 -9.93 10.04
C CYS A 32 -15.02 -10.55 11.26
N HIS A 33 -13.72 -10.32 11.42
CA HIS A 33 -12.92 -10.90 12.49
C HIS A 33 -12.72 -9.89 13.62
N LYS A 34 -13.08 -10.30 14.85
CA LYS A 34 -12.81 -9.49 16.04
C LYS A 34 -11.33 -9.52 16.39
N SER A 35 -10.83 -8.41 16.91
CA SER A 35 -9.47 -8.29 17.41
C SER A 35 -9.23 -9.27 18.55
N LYS A 36 -8.09 -9.98 18.49
CA LYS A 36 -7.61 -10.80 19.61
C LYS A 36 -7.08 -9.98 20.79
N TRP A 37 -6.91 -8.67 20.61
CA TRP A 37 -6.43 -7.73 21.62
C TRP A 37 -7.57 -7.02 22.36
N GLY A 38 -8.82 -7.32 22.02
CA GLY A 38 -10.01 -6.83 22.71
C GLY A 38 -10.92 -5.95 21.86
N PRO A 39 -12.12 -5.63 22.35
CA PRO A 39 -13.12 -4.86 21.61
C PRO A 39 -12.71 -3.39 21.37
N ASP A 40 -11.81 -2.84 22.18
CA ASP A 40 -11.36 -1.44 22.10
C ASP A 40 -10.01 -1.28 21.39
N ASP A 41 -9.46 -2.36 20.83
CA ASP A 41 -8.17 -2.31 20.14
C ASP A 41 -8.23 -1.45 18.86
N GLN A 42 -7.23 -0.59 18.71
CA GLN A 42 -7.10 0.34 17.58
C GLN A 42 -5.80 0.18 16.79
N ILE A 43 -4.86 -0.65 17.25
CA ILE A 43 -3.51 -0.72 16.66
C ILE A 43 -3.15 -2.11 16.13
N GLY A 44 -4.01 -3.12 16.37
CA GLY A 44 -3.91 -4.43 15.75
C GLY A 44 -2.55 -5.09 15.93
N ALA A 45 -1.90 -5.48 14.84
CA ALA A 45 -0.62 -6.19 14.89
C ALA A 45 0.52 -5.41 15.56
N LEU A 46 0.41 -4.09 15.71
CA LEU A 46 1.39 -3.27 16.42
C LEU A 46 1.40 -3.57 17.94
N ASN A 47 0.36 -4.19 18.49
CA ASN A 47 0.36 -4.75 19.85
C ASN A 47 1.43 -5.85 20.07
N ASN A 48 2.08 -6.33 19.00
CA ASN A 48 3.20 -7.26 19.11
C ASN A 48 4.55 -6.57 19.38
N LEU A 49 4.62 -5.24 19.25
CA LEU A 49 5.81 -4.47 19.59
C LEU A 49 6.03 -4.49 21.11
N SER A 50 7.30 -4.49 21.52
CA SER A 50 7.66 -4.45 22.94
C SER A 50 9.05 -3.88 23.15
N ALA A 51 9.29 -3.26 24.30
CA ALA A 51 10.61 -2.76 24.68
C ALA A 51 11.68 -3.87 24.66
N ALA A 52 11.32 -5.09 25.08
CA ALA A 52 12.21 -6.24 25.03
C ALA A 52 12.62 -6.58 23.59
N LYS A 53 11.67 -6.52 22.64
CA LYS A 53 11.96 -6.73 21.22
C LYS A 53 12.83 -5.61 20.67
N THR A 54 12.53 -4.35 20.95
CA THR A 54 13.39 -3.20 20.58
C THR A 54 14.82 -3.39 21.05
N LEU A 55 15.02 -3.76 22.32
CA LEU A 55 16.34 -4.00 22.89
C LEU A 55 17.03 -5.22 22.28
N SER A 56 16.29 -6.27 21.91
CA SER A 56 16.88 -7.40 21.18
C SER A 56 17.29 -7.02 19.76
N ALA A 57 16.50 -6.19 19.07
CA ALA A 57 16.76 -5.76 17.71
C ALA A 57 17.98 -4.82 17.63
N SER A 58 18.19 -3.97 18.64
CA SER A 58 19.37 -3.10 18.69
C SER A 58 20.68 -3.90 18.71
N LYS A 59 20.68 -5.12 19.25
CA LYS A 59 21.86 -6.02 19.24
C LYS A 59 22.26 -6.48 17.84
N LEU A 60 21.41 -6.33 16.82
CA LEU A 60 21.74 -6.64 15.43
C LEU A 60 22.66 -5.59 14.80
N ILE A 61 22.74 -4.38 15.37
CA ILE A 61 23.60 -3.32 14.87
C ILE A 61 25.06 -3.67 15.21
N LYS A 62 25.80 -4.20 14.24
CA LYS A 62 27.23 -4.55 14.39
C LYS A 62 28.18 -3.61 13.67
N GLN A 63 27.72 -3.02 12.56
CA GLN A 63 28.56 -2.22 11.64
C GLN A 63 28.19 -0.74 11.60
N GLY A 64 27.13 -0.32 12.32
CA GLY A 64 26.64 1.06 12.28
C GLY A 64 26.13 1.52 10.90
N LYS A 65 25.89 0.58 9.97
CA LYS A 65 25.37 0.90 8.63
C LYS A 65 23.92 1.32 8.70
N SER A 66 23.58 2.39 7.99
CA SER A 66 22.23 2.89 7.82
C SER A 66 21.86 2.91 6.33
N MET A 67 20.61 2.59 6.01
CA MET A 67 20.08 2.63 4.65
C MET A 67 18.76 3.40 4.65
N ARG A 68 18.63 4.34 3.71
CA ARG A 68 17.38 5.07 3.50
C ARG A 68 16.39 4.16 2.77
N MET A 69 15.30 3.82 3.44
CA MET A 69 14.19 3.04 2.84
C MET A 69 13.10 3.92 2.22
N GLY A 70 13.14 5.23 2.50
CA GLY A 70 12.24 6.21 1.92
C GLY A 70 12.65 6.62 0.51
N ILE A 71 11.66 6.81 -0.37
CA ILE A 71 11.85 7.52 -1.65
C ILE A 71 11.61 9.02 -1.47
N GLU A 72 12.15 9.82 -2.38
CA GLU A 72 11.79 11.23 -2.45
C GLU A 72 10.33 11.37 -2.91
N SER A 73 9.58 12.20 -2.20
CA SER A 73 8.20 12.55 -2.55
C SER A 73 8.17 14.01 -3.02
N ASN A 74 7.80 14.23 -4.27
CA ASN A 74 7.72 15.54 -4.91
C ASN A 74 6.57 15.58 -5.91
N THR A 75 6.40 16.71 -6.60
CA THR A 75 5.31 16.94 -7.55
C THR A 75 5.30 16.00 -8.77
N LYS A 76 6.37 15.22 -8.97
CA LYS A 76 6.53 14.24 -10.05
C LYS A 76 6.46 12.79 -9.54
N THR A 77 6.32 12.57 -8.24
CA THR A 77 6.23 11.22 -7.69
C THR A 77 4.99 10.52 -8.27
N PRO A 78 5.14 9.34 -8.90
CA PRO A 78 4.02 8.57 -9.39
C PRO A 78 3.06 8.24 -8.25
N ALA A 79 1.77 8.39 -8.50
CA ALA A 79 0.74 8.19 -7.49
C ALA A 79 -0.50 7.56 -8.11
N PHE A 80 -1.19 6.73 -7.32
CA PHE A 80 -2.46 6.15 -7.72
C PHE A 80 -3.49 7.29 -7.96
N PRO A 81 -4.09 7.39 -9.16
CA PRO A 81 -5.03 8.46 -9.46
C PRO A 81 -6.22 8.50 -8.47
N PRO A 82 -6.72 9.69 -8.07
CA PRO A 82 -6.37 11.04 -8.54
C PRO A 82 -5.35 11.78 -7.65
N ARG A 83 -4.53 11.07 -6.88
CA ARG A 83 -3.62 11.67 -5.88
C ARG A 83 -2.55 12.56 -6.53
N THR A 84 -2.25 13.72 -5.93
CA THR A 84 -1.17 14.63 -6.38
C THR A 84 -0.38 15.26 -5.22
N ILE A 85 0.75 15.88 -5.51
CA ILE A 85 1.51 16.69 -4.54
C ILE A 85 1.62 18.11 -5.11
N SER A 86 1.34 19.11 -4.29
CA SER A 86 1.64 20.52 -4.57
C SER A 86 2.41 21.14 -3.41
N VAL A 87 3.52 21.81 -3.73
CA VAL A 87 4.40 22.48 -2.77
C VAL A 87 4.51 23.95 -3.15
N THR A 88 4.28 24.84 -2.20
CA THR A 88 4.50 26.28 -2.36
C THR A 88 5.52 26.75 -1.34
N ILE A 89 6.64 27.30 -1.82
CA ILE A 89 7.66 27.89 -0.95
C ILE A 89 7.30 29.36 -0.70
N VAL A 90 7.24 29.75 0.57
CA VAL A 90 6.96 31.10 1.02
C VAL A 90 8.14 31.67 1.81
N LYS A 91 8.26 32.99 1.80
CA LYS A 91 9.28 33.73 2.58
C LYS A 91 8.71 35.03 3.16
N PRO A 92 7.72 34.96 4.07
CA PRO A 92 7.01 36.13 4.57
C PRO A 92 7.95 37.20 5.14
N GLY A 93 7.76 38.46 4.71
CA GLY A 93 8.53 39.61 5.20
C GLY A 93 9.95 39.73 4.64
N GLN A 94 10.30 38.94 3.61
CA GLN A 94 11.64 38.92 2.99
C GLN A 94 11.55 39.25 1.49
N ASP A 95 10.51 39.98 1.09
CA ASP A 95 10.31 40.47 -0.26
C ASP A 95 11.46 41.41 -0.65
N TYR A 96 11.85 41.38 -1.92
CA TYR A 96 12.93 42.22 -2.46
C TYR A 96 14.29 42.12 -1.73
N GLY A 97 14.58 41.00 -1.07
CA GLY A 97 15.86 40.77 -0.39
C GLY A 97 15.93 41.34 1.03
N GLN A 98 14.79 41.72 1.62
CA GLN A 98 14.71 42.07 3.02
C GLN A 98 15.07 40.88 3.93
N THR A 99 15.54 41.21 5.13
CA THR A 99 15.90 40.23 6.17
C THR A 99 15.22 40.63 7.48
N LEU A 100 15.01 39.66 8.37
CA LEU A 100 14.27 39.87 9.60
C LEU A 100 15.17 40.29 10.77
N GLY A 101 14.77 41.35 11.45
CA GLY A 101 15.35 41.80 12.72
C GLY A 101 16.84 42.17 12.63
N ASN A 102 17.43 42.43 13.80
CA ASN A 102 18.83 42.84 13.90
C ASN A 102 19.82 41.73 13.50
N THR A 103 19.40 40.47 13.57
CA THR A 103 20.18 39.30 13.16
C THR A 103 20.26 39.15 11.64
N LYS A 104 19.49 39.92 10.87
CA LYS A 104 19.35 39.77 9.42
C LYS A 104 18.97 38.34 9.03
N THR A 105 18.04 37.74 9.77
CA THR A 105 17.63 36.36 9.54
C THR A 105 16.89 36.22 8.21
N SER A 106 17.19 35.15 7.48
CA SER A 106 16.43 34.70 6.31
C SER A 106 15.92 33.27 6.50
N TYR A 107 14.75 32.97 5.96
CA TYR A 107 14.15 31.63 6.00
C TYR A 107 13.23 31.37 4.79
N HIS A 108 12.98 30.09 4.54
CA HIS A 108 11.96 29.60 3.63
C HIS A 108 11.05 28.68 4.42
N ASP A 109 9.75 28.79 4.19
CA ASP A 109 8.73 27.89 4.72
C ASP A 109 7.94 27.28 3.58
N ASP A 110 7.30 26.14 3.83
CA ASP A 110 6.63 25.35 2.82
C ASP A 110 5.15 25.16 3.16
N ILE A 111 4.28 25.35 2.18
CA ILE A 111 2.88 24.92 2.22
C ILE A 111 2.77 23.67 1.36
N LEU A 112 2.28 22.59 1.96
CA LEU A 112 2.08 21.30 1.31
C LEU A 112 0.59 20.99 1.20
N ASN A 113 0.10 20.77 -0.02
CA ASN A 113 -1.20 20.16 -0.28
C ASN A 113 -0.97 18.80 -0.95
N THR A 114 -1.28 17.72 -0.24
CA THR A 114 -0.90 16.37 -0.64
C THR A 114 -1.89 15.31 -0.13
N TRP A 115 -1.91 14.17 -0.81
CA TRP A 115 -2.47 12.94 -0.28
C TRP A 115 -1.35 12.20 0.45
N VAL A 116 -1.58 11.84 1.71
CA VAL A 116 -0.58 11.18 2.56
C VAL A 116 -0.20 9.76 2.12
N GLY A 117 -0.95 9.19 1.16
CA GLY A 117 -0.64 7.92 0.50
C GLY A 117 0.13 8.10 -0.82
N ILE A 118 1.12 9.00 -0.83
CA ILE A 118 2.06 9.18 -1.95
C ILE A 118 3.47 9.00 -1.39
N GLY A 119 4.29 8.22 -2.08
CA GLY A 119 5.66 7.94 -1.68
C GLY A 119 5.76 6.79 -0.67
N THR A 120 6.81 6.82 0.15
CA THR A 120 6.96 5.84 1.24
C THR A 120 5.97 6.16 2.35
N GLN A 121 5.08 5.22 2.66
CA GLN A 121 3.91 5.49 3.50
C GLN A 121 3.66 4.39 4.55
N LEU A 122 2.82 4.72 5.52
CA LEU A 122 2.21 3.79 6.47
C LEU A 122 0.68 3.94 6.38
N ASP A 123 0.01 2.84 6.06
CA ASP A 123 -1.46 2.82 5.98
C ASP A 123 -2.05 2.36 7.31
N GLY A 124 -2.88 3.22 7.92
CA GLY A 124 -3.60 2.92 9.15
C GLY A 124 -4.72 1.89 8.92
N LEU A 125 -5.21 1.28 10.00
CA LEU A 125 -6.26 0.24 9.95
C LEU A 125 -7.63 0.76 9.46
N GLY A 126 -7.79 2.08 9.37
CA GLY A 126 -8.94 2.73 8.73
C GLY A 126 -8.78 3.02 7.23
N HIS A 127 -7.64 2.67 6.61
CA HIS A 127 -7.37 3.00 5.20
C HIS A 127 -8.24 2.19 4.22
N ILE A 128 -8.35 0.87 4.45
CA ILE A 128 -9.08 -0.07 3.59
C ILE A 128 -9.98 -0.95 4.47
N GLY A 129 -11.24 -1.08 4.07
CA GLY A 129 -12.21 -2.00 4.63
C GLY A 129 -12.93 -2.77 3.51
N ILE A 130 -13.74 -3.75 3.89
CA ILE A 130 -14.58 -4.53 2.96
C ILE A 130 -16.03 -4.28 3.34
N ASP A 131 -16.87 -3.93 2.37
CA ASP A 131 -18.30 -3.70 2.57
C ASP A 131 -18.60 -2.69 3.71
N ASN A 132 -17.82 -1.60 3.75
CA ASN A 132 -17.90 -0.58 4.80
C ASN A 132 -17.68 -1.11 6.24
N VAL A 133 -17.05 -2.28 6.37
CA VAL A 133 -16.59 -2.86 7.63
C VAL A 133 -15.07 -2.80 7.67
N PHE A 134 -14.55 -2.17 8.71
CA PHE A 134 -13.13 -1.97 8.94
C PHE A 134 -12.63 -2.87 10.08
N TYR A 135 -11.40 -2.63 10.51
CA TYR A 135 -10.76 -3.36 11.58
C TYR A 135 -11.67 -3.56 12.81
N ASN A 136 -11.55 -4.74 13.44
CA ASN A 136 -12.33 -5.13 14.61
C ASN A 136 -13.86 -5.08 14.40
N CYS A 137 -14.32 -5.38 13.18
CA CYS A 137 -15.74 -5.32 12.79
C CYS A 137 -16.37 -3.92 12.93
N THR A 138 -15.57 -2.85 12.82
CA THR A 138 -16.07 -1.50 13.06
C THR A 138 -16.77 -0.95 11.80
N PRO A 139 -18.03 -0.50 11.89
CA PRO A 139 -18.72 0.15 10.78
C PRO A 139 -18.02 1.44 10.34
N GLY A 140 -17.97 1.69 9.03
CA GLY A 140 -17.30 2.87 8.47
C GLY A 140 -17.86 4.21 8.95
N VAL A 141 -19.16 4.25 9.28
CA VAL A 141 -19.81 5.44 9.86
C VAL A 141 -19.23 5.82 11.23
N ASP A 142 -18.73 4.85 11.98
CA ASP A 142 -18.15 5.06 13.31
C ASP A 142 -16.70 5.53 13.25
N ILE A 143 -16.00 5.29 12.13
CA ILE A 143 -14.61 5.72 11.95
C ILE A 143 -14.50 7.05 11.20
N THR A 144 -15.48 7.43 10.41
CA THR A 144 -15.37 8.59 9.50
C THR A 144 -15.58 9.91 10.24
N GLY A 145 -14.70 10.88 10.01
CA GLY A 145 -14.81 12.25 10.51
C GLY A 145 -14.28 13.27 9.49
N ILE A 146 -14.75 14.51 9.60
CA ILE A 146 -14.46 15.58 8.63
C ILE A 146 -12.99 16.03 8.70
N SER A 147 -12.42 16.10 9.90
CA SER A 147 -11.04 16.52 10.14
C SER A 147 -10.07 15.35 10.34
N GLY A 148 -10.51 14.11 10.11
CA GLY A 148 -9.73 12.90 10.37
C GLY A 148 -10.60 11.72 10.77
N LEU A 149 -9.99 10.54 10.90
CA LEU A 149 -10.67 9.36 11.38
C LEU A 149 -10.92 9.46 12.89
N LYS A 150 -12.07 8.96 13.36
CA LYS A 150 -12.46 8.87 14.78
C LYS A 150 -11.82 7.67 15.49
N LYS A 151 -11.43 6.65 14.73
CA LYS A 151 -10.74 5.44 15.17
C LYS A 151 -9.70 5.05 14.14
N PHE A 152 -8.65 4.35 14.57
CA PHE A 152 -7.62 3.81 13.69
C PHE A 152 -6.79 4.86 12.94
N GLY A 153 -6.77 6.09 13.45
CA GLY A 153 -5.92 7.15 12.93
C GLY A 153 -4.45 6.89 13.29
N ILE A 154 -3.55 7.49 12.50
CA ILE A 154 -2.10 7.31 12.65
C ILE A 154 -1.59 7.83 14.00
N GLU A 155 -2.29 8.75 14.65
CA GLU A 155 -2.00 9.22 16.01
C GLU A 155 -2.03 8.11 17.07
N THR A 156 -2.68 6.98 16.78
CA THR A 156 -2.70 5.81 17.67
C THR A 156 -1.48 4.89 17.48
N VAL A 157 -0.72 5.05 16.38
CA VAL A 157 0.43 4.20 16.07
C VAL A 157 1.55 4.47 17.08
N PRO A 158 2.02 3.46 17.84
CA PRO A 158 3.14 3.63 18.75
C PRO A 158 4.46 3.82 17.99
N ALA A 159 5.49 4.29 18.69
CA ALA A 159 6.84 4.30 18.13
C ALA A 159 7.26 2.89 17.69
N ILE A 160 7.72 2.77 16.44
CA ILE A 160 8.13 1.50 15.84
C ILE A 160 9.65 1.41 15.86
N ALA A 161 10.18 0.60 16.76
CA ALA A 161 11.59 0.21 16.78
C ALA A 161 11.70 -1.29 17.03
N THR A 162 11.90 -2.07 15.99
CA THR A 162 11.91 -3.55 16.07
C THR A 162 12.81 -4.14 14.99
N ARG A 163 12.94 -5.45 14.97
CA ARG A 163 13.67 -6.18 13.94
C ARG A 163 12.85 -6.19 12.65
N ALA A 164 13.49 -5.86 11.53
CA ALA A 164 12.94 -6.10 10.20
C ALA A 164 13.52 -7.39 9.60
N VAL A 165 12.69 -8.15 8.89
CA VAL A 165 13.10 -9.30 8.07
C VAL A 165 12.83 -8.94 6.61
N ILE A 166 13.90 -8.75 5.85
CA ILE A 166 13.81 -8.43 4.42
C ILE A 166 13.88 -9.74 3.63
N LEU A 167 12.80 -10.08 2.94
CA LEU A 167 12.69 -11.23 2.05
C LEU A 167 13.05 -10.81 0.63
N ASP A 168 14.15 -11.37 0.10
CA ASP A 168 14.68 -11.08 -1.23
C ASP A 168 13.93 -11.87 -2.31
N MET A 169 12.78 -11.32 -2.72
CA MET A 169 11.90 -11.94 -3.73
C MET A 169 12.50 -11.84 -5.14
N VAL A 170 13.31 -10.81 -5.41
CA VAL A 170 14.12 -10.70 -6.62
C VAL A 170 15.08 -11.88 -6.73
N GLY A 171 15.84 -12.15 -5.67
CA GLY A 171 16.79 -13.26 -5.64
C GLY A 171 16.12 -14.64 -5.62
N LEU A 172 14.91 -14.76 -5.07
CA LEU A 172 14.12 -16.00 -5.13
C LEU A 172 13.61 -16.29 -6.56
N THR A 173 13.08 -15.27 -7.24
CA THR A 173 12.44 -15.43 -8.56
C THR A 173 13.43 -15.31 -9.73
N GLY A 174 14.61 -14.73 -9.49
CA GLY A 174 15.58 -14.38 -10.53
C GLY A 174 15.13 -13.24 -11.45
N LYS A 175 14.13 -12.45 -11.04
CA LYS A 175 13.54 -11.35 -11.84
C LYS A 175 13.62 -10.03 -11.07
N LYS A 176 14.04 -8.96 -11.76
CA LYS A 176 14.12 -7.60 -11.21
C LYS A 176 13.53 -6.58 -12.21
N PRO A 177 12.35 -5.99 -11.95
CA PRO A 177 11.46 -6.29 -10.82
C PRO A 177 10.86 -7.70 -10.91
N VAL A 178 10.32 -8.18 -9.79
CA VAL A 178 9.43 -9.36 -9.77
C VAL A 178 8.20 -9.06 -10.66
N PRO A 179 7.70 -10.01 -11.47
CA PRO A 179 6.58 -9.76 -12.38
C PRO A 179 5.27 -9.36 -11.68
N GLU A 180 4.47 -8.57 -12.37
CA GLU A 180 3.11 -8.15 -11.99
C GLU A 180 2.27 -9.33 -11.47
N GLY A 181 1.51 -9.12 -10.40
CA GLY A 181 0.56 -10.11 -9.89
C GLY A 181 1.19 -11.38 -9.32
N THR A 182 2.53 -11.45 -9.21
CA THR A 182 3.19 -12.56 -8.50
C THR A 182 2.77 -12.53 -7.04
N ALA A 183 2.02 -13.54 -6.61
CA ALA A 183 1.58 -13.69 -5.23
C ALA A 183 2.66 -14.35 -4.38
N PHE A 184 2.91 -13.79 -3.20
CA PHE A 184 3.78 -14.36 -2.18
C PHE A 184 2.89 -15.03 -1.14
N ASN A 185 2.76 -16.35 -1.22
CA ASN A 185 2.08 -17.15 -0.23
C ASN A 185 3.09 -17.81 0.72
N GLN A 186 2.59 -18.61 1.65
CA GLN A 186 3.43 -19.32 2.61
C GLN A 186 4.62 -20.06 1.96
N PRO A 187 4.45 -20.82 0.84
CA PRO A 187 5.59 -21.50 0.21
C PRO A 187 6.68 -20.54 -0.27
N GLU A 188 6.32 -19.41 -0.88
CA GLU A 188 7.29 -18.41 -1.35
C GLU A 188 8.00 -17.72 -0.19
N ILE A 189 7.27 -17.41 0.90
CA ILE A 189 7.83 -16.83 2.12
C ILE A 189 8.84 -17.79 2.76
N GLU A 190 8.47 -19.06 2.93
CA GLU A 190 9.35 -20.10 3.49
C GLU A 190 10.57 -20.36 2.59
N ALA A 191 10.40 -20.35 1.27
CA ALA A 191 11.49 -20.50 0.32
C ALA A 191 12.50 -19.33 0.41
N ALA A 192 12.02 -18.08 0.52
CA ALA A 192 12.88 -16.92 0.72
C ALA A 192 13.67 -17.01 2.04
N LEU A 193 12.99 -17.36 3.14
CA LEU A 193 13.61 -17.55 4.46
C LEU A 193 14.68 -18.65 4.43
N LYS A 194 14.40 -19.79 3.79
CA LYS A 194 15.35 -20.90 3.63
C LYS A 194 16.56 -20.48 2.81
N ARG A 195 16.36 -19.83 1.66
CA ARG A 195 17.43 -19.33 0.78
C ARG A 195 18.36 -18.36 1.52
N GLN A 196 17.81 -17.52 2.39
CA GLN A 196 18.56 -16.51 3.14
C GLN A 196 19.17 -17.02 4.45
N GLY A 197 19.47 -18.32 4.53
CA GLY A 197 20.14 -18.92 5.70
C GLY A 197 19.18 -19.46 6.76
N ASN A 198 17.99 -19.90 6.36
CA ASN A 198 16.99 -20.50 7.23
C ASN A 198 16.54 -19.56 8.38
N MET A 199 16.30 -18.29 8.04
CA MET A 199 15.83 -17.29 8.99
C MET A 199 14.42 -17.60 9.50
N LYS A 200 14.06 -17.04 10.65
CA LYS A 200 12.70 -17.13 11.21
C LYS A 200 12.10 -15.74 11.39
N ILE A 201 10.82 -15.62 11.01
CA ILE A 201 9.97 -14.51 11.38
C ILE A 201 9.51 -14.77 12.81
N GLU A 202 9.64 -13.76 13.67
CA GLU A 202 9.20 -13.80 15.05
C GLU A 202 8.10 -12.78 15.30
N LYS A 203 7.34 -12.98 16.38
CA LYS A 203 6.39 -12.00 16.87
C LYS A 203 7.05 -10.62 17.03
N GLY A 204 6.39 -9.61 16.48
CA GLY A 204 6.85 -8.21 16.53
C GLY A 204 7.88 -7.83 15.46
N ASP A 205 8.25 -8.75 14.56
CA ASP A 205 9.06 -8.37 13.39
C ASP A 205 8.23 -7.57 12.37
N VAL A 206 8.92 -6.71 11.63
CA VAL A 206 8.39 -6.11 10.39
C VAL A 206 8.90 -6.92 9.20
N VAL A 207 8.01 -7.48 8.40
CA VAL A 207 8.38 -8.24 7.20
C VAL A 207 8.36 -7.30 6.00
N ILE A 208 9.44 -7.29 5.22
CA ILE A 208 9.60 -6.46 4.03
C ILE A 208 9.88 -7.36 2.84
N PHE A 209 9.05 -7.27 1.80
CA PHE A 209 9.27 -7.99 0.54
C PHE A 209 10.07 -7.11 -0.42
N TYR A 210 11.32 -7.48 -0.69
CA TYR A 210 12.10 -6.81 -1.71
C TYR A 210 11.75 -7.36 -3.11
N THR A 211 10.91 -6.60 -3.82
CA THR A 211 10.40 -6.96 -5.16
C THR A 211 11.14 -6.30 -6.31
N GLY A 212 11.99 -5.32 -6.01
CA GLY A 212 12.62 -4.47 -7.03
C GLY A 212 11.66 -3.46 -7.68
N TRP A 213 10.39 -3.37 -7.27
CA TRP A 213 9.39 -2.52 -7.94
C TRP A 213 9.77 -1.03 -8.03
N HIS A 214 10.46 -0.52 -7.01
CA HIS A 214 10.98 0.85 -6.96
C HIS A 214 11.87 1.25 -8.15
N THR A 215 12.45 0.29 -8.90
CA THR A 215 13.27 0.61 -10.08
C THR A 215 12.45 1.15 -11.26
N LEU A 216 11.12 1.06 -11.19
CA LEU A 216 10.21 1.62 -12.19
C LEU A 216 9.95 3.12 -11.98
N LEU A 217 10.19 3.65 -10.77
CA LEU A 217 9.88 5.05 -10.43
C LEU A 217 10.71 6.02 -11.28
N GLY A 218 10.02 6.92 -12.00
CA GLY A 218 10.62 7.89 -12.93
C GLY A 218 11.15 7.27 -14.23
N VAL A 219 10.93 5.96 -14.44
CA VAL A 219 11.38 5.23 -15.63
C VAL A 219 10.20 4.69 -16.43
N ASP A 220 9.25 4.05 -15.75
CA ASP A 220 8.01 3.51 -16.32
C ASP A 220 6.88 3.64 -15.30
N ASP A 221 6.44 4.89 -15.09
CA ASP A 221 5.45 5.24 -14.08
C ASP A 221 4.07 4.62 -14.35
N LYS A 222 3.75 4.41 -15.64
CA LYS A 222 2.53 3.72 -16.05
C LYS A 222 2.52 2.29 -15.54
N ARG A 223 3.65 1.58 -15.69
CA ARG A 223 3.80 0.22 -15.18
C ARG A 223 3.89 0.21 -13.66
N ASN A 224 4.60 1.17 -13.05
CA ASN A 224 4.68 1.29 -11.60
C ASN A 224 3.30 1.40 -10.94
N GLY A 225 2.41 2.22 -11.50
CA GLY A 225 1.03 2.39 -11.01
C GLY A 225 0.03 1.32 -11.47
N SER A 226 0.51 0.18 -11.96
CA SER A 226 -0.34 -0.94 -12.41
C SER A 226 -0.52 -1.99 -11.30
N VAL A 227 -0.48 -3.29 -11.64
CA VAL A 227 -0.64 -4.37 -10.67
C VAL A 227 0.73 -4.81 -10.14
N GLU A 228 0.95 -4.64 -8.85
CA GLU A 228 2.22 -4.97 -8.20
C GLU A 228 2.29 -6.46 -7.80
N PRO A 229 3.48 -7.07 -7.74
CA PRO A 229 3.69 -8.30 -6.98
C PRO A 229 3.52 -8.03 -5.47
N GLY A 230 3.02 -9.01 -4.73
CA GLY A 230 2.74 -8.79 -3.31
C GLY A 230 2.17 -10.01 -2.61
N LEU A 231 1.66 -9.80 -1.40
CA LEU A 231 1.07 -10.87 -0.60
C LEU A 231 -0.16 -11.48 -1.31
N GLY A 232 -0.19 -12.81 -1.36
CA GLY A 232 -1.43 -13.54 -1.61
C GLY A 232 -2.24 -13.72 -0.32
N VAL A 233 -3.49 -14.20 -0.45
CA VAL A 233 -4.38 -14.41 0.70
C VAL A 233 -3.79 -15.40 1.71
N GLN A 234 -3.16 -16.49 1.25
CA GLN A 234 -2.52 -17.43 2.16
C GLN A 234 -1.30 -16.80 2.84
N GLY A 235 -0.51 -16.02 2.10
CA GLY A 235 0.63 -15.31 2.67
C GLY A 235 0.24 -14.28 3.73
N ALA A 236 -0.89 -13.59 3.56
CA ALA A 236 -1.40 -12.65 4.55
C ALA A 236 -1.94 -13.33 5.83
N LYS A 237 -2.36 -14.61 5.75
CA LYS A 237 -2.86 -15.39 6.89
C LYS A 237 -1.74 -16.11 7.67
N TYR A 238 -0.60 -16.37 7.02
CA TYR A 238 0.57 -17.03 7.58
C TYR A 238 1.31 -16.12 8.58
#